data_AF-A0A9P4UKY4-F1
#
_entry.id   AF-A0A9P4UKY4-F1
#
_cell.length_a   1.000
_cell.length_b   1.000
_cell.length_c   1.000
_cell.angle_alpha   90.00
_cell.angle_beta   90.00
_cell.angle_gamma   90.00
#
_symmetry.space_group_name_H-M   'P 1'
#
loop_
_entity.id
_entity.type
_entity.pdbx_description
1 polymer ?
#
loop_
_entity_poly.entity_id
_entity_poly.type
_entity_poly.pdbx_seq_one_letter_code
_entity_poly.pdbx_strand_id
1 'polypeptide(L)' 'VLMAMVTRGSYRKQGAGSMLIDWGVNKAKQDRVPAYLEASSAGKPVYERCGFEQVGETIPWDCRPYGF' A
#
# COMPACT_ATOMS: atom_id res chain seq x y z
N VAL A 1 -0.90 -10.86 3.63
CA VAL A 1 -1.87 -9.74 3.48
C VAL A 1 -1.44 -8.62 4.41
N LEU A 2 -1.08 -7.45 3.87
CA LEU A 2 -0.77 -6.24 4.65
C LEU A 2 -2.11 -5.52 4.92
N MET A 3 -2.64 -5.59 6.15
CA MET A 3 -4.05 -5.18 6.38
C MET A 3 -4.24 -3.69 6.72
N ALA A 4 -3.23 -2.97 7.22
CA ALA A 4 -3.32 -1.53 7.42
C ALA A 4 -1.92 -0.91 7.60
N MET A 5 -1.55 0.04 6.74
CA MET A 5 -0.38 0.90 6.96
C MET A 5 -0.83 2.33 7.18
N VAL A 6 -0.56 2.83 8.38
CA VAL A 6 -0.92 4.19 8.76
C VAL A 6 0.29 4.84 9.40
N THR A 7 0.77 5.92 8.79
CA THR A 7 1.73 6.82 9.42
C THR A 7 0.99 8.06 9.91
N ARG A 8 1.21 8.40 11.19
CA ARG A 8 0.71 9.66 11.78
C ARG A 8 1.13 10.84 10.90
N GLY A 9 0.21 11.77 10.65
CA GLY A 9 0.39 12.85 9.67
C GLY A 9 1.72 13.60 9.79
N SER A 10 2.13 13.92 11.02
CA SER A 10 3.38 14.62 11.34
C SER A 10 4.66 13.84 11.04
N TYR A 11 4.58 12.52 10.80
CA TYR A 11 5.72 11.64 10.52
C TYR A 11 5.69 11.06 9.10
N ARG A 12 4.76 11.53 8.25
CA ARG A 12 4.71 11.15 6.84
C ARG A 12 5.92 11.71 6.10
N LYS A 13 6.25 11.10 4.96
CA LYS A 13 7.39 11.46 4.08
C LYS A 13 8.78 11.31 4.72
N GLN A 14 8.89 10.55 5.82
CA GLN A 14 10.17 10.23 6.47
C GLN A 14 10.65 8.79 6.20
N GLY A 15 10.07 8.11 5.20
CA GLY A 15 10.51 6.77 4.79
C GLY A 15 9.97 5.59 5.61
N ALA A 16 9.29 5.81 6.75
CA ALA A 16 8.75 4.73 7.58
C ALA A 16 7.85 3.74 6.82
N GLY A 17 7.00 4.23 5.91
CA GLY A 17 6.15 3.38 5.07
C GLY A 17 6.96 2.52 4.10
N SER A 18 7.96 3.10 3.43
CA SER A 18 8.84 2.36 2.52
C SER A 18 9.63 1.28 3.24
N MET A 19 10.16 1.56 4.44
CA MET A 19 10.88 0.56 5.24
C MET A 19 10.02 -0.68 5.57
N LEU A 20 8.75 -0.47 5.91
CA LEU A 20 7.82 -1.58 6.19
C LEU A 20 7.50 -2.38 4.93
N ILE A 21 7.29 -1.71 3.80
CA ILE A 21 7.04 -2.34 2.51
C ILE A 21 8.25 -3.16 2.08
N ASP A 22 9.44 -2.59 2.14
CA ASP A 22 10.69 -3.25 1.74
C ASP A 22 10.93 -4.52 2.56
N TRP A 23 10.69 -4.47 3.88
CA TRP A 23 10.76 -5.65 4.72
C TRP A 23 9.78 -6.74 4.27
N GLY A 24 8.51 -6.37 4.04
CA GLY A 24 7.46 -7.30 3.61
C GLY A 24 7.73 -7.92 2.24
N VAL A 25 8.18 -7.12 1.28
CA VAL A 25 8.57 -7.57 -0.06
C VAL A 25 9.76 -8.51 0.01
N ASN A 26 10.78 -8.20 0.82
CA ASN A 26 11.93 -9.07 0.98
C ASN A 26 11.54 -10.42 1.62
N LYS A 27 10.62 -10.41 2.58
CA LYS A 27 10.08 -11.64 3.17
C LYS A 27 9.31 -12.46 2.13
N ALA A 28 8.44 -11.83 1.34
CA ALA A 28 7.69 -12.51 0.27
C ALA A 28 8.62 -13.13 -0.79
N LYS A 29 9.71 -12.43 -1.15
CA LYS A 29 10.75 -12.96 -2.05
C LYS A 29 11.43 -14.20 -1.48
N GLN A 30 11.79 -14.19 -0.19
CA GLN A 30 12.39 -15.36 0.48
C GLN A 30 11.44 -16.56 0.48
N ASP A 31 10.16 -16.30 0.77
CA ASP A 31 9.13 -17.33 0.85
C ASP A 31 8.61 -17.76 -0.54
N ARG A 32 9.08 -17.11 -1.62
CA ARG A 32 8.68 -17.31 -3.02
C ARG A 32 7.17 -17.18 -3.25
N VAL A 33 6.55 -16.22 -2.56
CA VAL A 33 5.13 -15.91 -2.70
C VAL A 33 4.93 -14.52 -3.30
N PRO A 34 3.85 -14.30 -4.07
CA PRO A 34 3.52 -12.96 -4.56
C PRO A 34 3.05 -12.05 -3.42
N ALA A 35 3.34 -10.76 -3.54
CA ALA A 35 2.82 -9.72 -2.65
C ALA A 35 1.79 -8.88 -3.40
N TYR A 36 0.60 -8.70 -2.81
CA TYR A 36 -0.48 -7.88 -3.36
C TYR A 36 -1.13 -7.05 -2.25
N LEU A 37 -1.70 -5.90 -2.63
CA LEU A 37 -2.42 -5.00 -1.75
C LEU A 37 -3.37 -4.11 -2.54
N GLU A 38 -4.35 -3.54 -1.84
CA GLU A 38 -5.19 -2.46 -2.33
C GLU A 38 -4.60 -1.13 -1.88
N ALA A 39 -4.40 -0.22 -2.84
CA ALA A 39 -3.79 1.08 -2.58
C ALA A 39 -4.85 2.18 -2.57
N SER A 40 -4.82 3.03 -1.54
CA SER A 40 -5.49 4.33 -1.63
C SER A 40 -4.76 5.26 -2.61
N SER A 41 -5.44 6.30 -3.09
CA SER A 41 -4.84 7.33 -3.95
C SER A 41 -3.57 7.94 -3.34
N ALA A 42 -3.54 8.12 -2.01
CA ALA A 42 -2.39 8.63 -1.29
C ALA A 42 -1.24 7.61 -1.15
N GLY A 43 -1.56 6.31 -1.11
CA GLY A 43 -0.58 5.23 -0.96
C GLY A 43 0.07 4.80 -2.27
N LYS A 44 -0.66 4.90 -3.40
CA LYS A 44 -0.21 4.44 -4.72
C LYS A 44 1.23 4.85 -5.09
N PRO A 45 1.64 6.13 -4.96
CA PRO A 45 3.01 6.53 -5.34
C PRO A 45 4.11 5.91 -4.50
N VAL A 46 3.81 5.45 -3.28
CA VAL A 46 4.79 4.77 -2.42
C VAL A 46 4.97 3.32 -2.89
N TYR A 47 3.87 2.64 -3.21
CA TYR A 47 3.90 1.26 -3.68
C TYR A 47 4.59 1.13 -5.04
N GLU A 48 4.31 2.04 -5.98
CA GLU A 48 4.98 2.07 -7.29
C GLU A 48 6.50 2.21 -7.16
N ARG A 49 6.97 3.06 -6.24
CA ARG A 49 8.42 3.21 -5.96
C ARG A 49 9.04 1.95 -5.35
N CYS A 50 8.25 1.15 -4.64
CA CYS A 50 8.68 -0.13 -4.08
C CYS A 50 8.58 -1.29 -5.08
N GLY A 51 8.27 -1.02 -6.36
CA GLY A 51 8.21 -2.02 -7.42
C GLY A 51 6.89 -2.76 -7.55
N PHE A 52 5.82 -2.26 -6.93
CA PHE A 52 4.47 -2.77 -7.21
C PHE A 52 3.95 -2.17 -8.51
N GLU A 53 3.19 -2.97 -9.24
CA GLU A 53 2.49 -2.56 -10.45
C GLU A 53 0.98 -2.56 -10.21
N GLN A 54 0.26 -1.64 -10.87
CA GLN A 54 -1.19 -1.64 -10.78
C GLN A 54 -1.74 -2.84 -11.55
N VAL A 55 -2.44 -3.71 -10.83
CA VAL A 55 -3.18 -4.83 -11.39
C VAL A 55 -4.66 -4.60 -11.12
N GLY A 56 -5.46 -4.53 -12.19
CA GLY A 56 -6.90 -4.29 -12.12
C GLY A 56 -7.31 -2.82 -12.20
N GLU A 57 -8.63 -2.61 -12.19
CA GLU A 57 -9.23 -1.28 -12.34
C GLU A 57 -9.26 -0.51 -11.02
N THR A 58 -9.18 0.83 -11.12
CA THR A 58 -9.37 1.69 -9.95
C THR A 58 -10.85 1.74 -9.64
N ILE A 59 -11.24 1.20 -8.48
CA ILE A 59 -12.62 1.25 -8.03
C ILE A 59 -12.86 2.61 -7.36
N PRO A 60 -13.77 3.45 -7.89
CA PRO A 60 -14.12 4.69 -7.22
C PRO A 60 -14.81 4.37 -5.90
N TRP A 61 -14.22 4.84 -4.80
CA TRP A 61 -14.75 4.65 -3.47
C TRP A 61 -15.76 5.76 -3.17
N ASP A 62 -17.03 5.51 -3.46
CA ASP A 62 -18.15 6.38 -3.11
C ASP A 62 -18.99 5.77 -1.98
N CYS A 63 -18.81 6.30 -0.77
CA CYS A 63 -19.58 5.89 0.40
C CYS A 63 -20.79 6.77 0.70
N ARG A 64 -21.03 7.84 -0.09
CA ARG A 64 -22.19 8.73 0.09
C ARG A 64 -23.53 7.98 0.04
N PRO A 65 -23.72 6.96 -0.83
CA PRO A 65 -24.96 6.17 -0.83
C PRO A 65 -25.23 5.38 0.47
N TYR A 66 -24.21 5.19 1.31
CA TYR A 66 -24.28 4.38 2.54
C TYR A 66 -24.28 5.22 3.82
N GLY A 67 -24.42 6.54 3.72
CA GLY A 67 -24.61 7.43 4.87
C GLY A 67 -23.33 7.93 5.56
N PHE A 68 -22.18 7.89 4.88
CA PHE A 68 -20.93 8.54 5.30
C PHE A 68 -20.82 10.00 4.82
#